data_AF-A0AAV5JLX6-F1
#
_entry.id   AF-A0AAV5JLX6-F1
#
_cell.length_a   1.000
_cell.length_b   1.000
_cell.length_c   1.000
_cell.angle_alpha   90.00
_cell.angle_beta   90.00
_cell.angle_gamma   90.00
#
_symmetry.space_group_name_H-M   'P 1'
#
loop_
_entity.id
_entity.type
_entity.pdbx_description
1 polymer ?
#
loop_
_entity_poly.entity_id
_entity_poly.type
_entity_poly.pdbx_seq_one_letter_code
_entity_poly.pdbx_strand_id
1 'polypeptide(L)'
;METKSRALEFTVLSAEELRIDNRYLKKNAFAVVSIDPHNFRMTKVDSEGGSHPAWNEKFVMDLPSQQRFITLEVKCRTSSGEKSIGSVKVPVSEFIGGYTPENCLQFLSYRLLDARGTRNGIINFSVRVKGPEKACSSQAAGIGKIPIDGRRNFSSFL
;
A
#
# COMPACT_ATOMS: atom_id res chain seq x y z
N MET A 1 4.40 -17.85 24.74
CA MET A 1 5.12 -17.89 23.45
C MET A 1 4.97 -16.53 22.82
N GLU A 2 6.06 -15.79 22.66
CA GLU A 2 6.02 -14.45 22.07
C GLU A 2 5.80 -14.59 20.56
N THR A 3 4.61 -14.21 20.09
CA THR A 3 4.31 -14.23 18.66
C THR A 3 5.00 -13.06 18.01
N LYS A 4 6.10 -13.33 17.29
CA LYS A 4 6.77 -12.31 16.47
C LYS A 4 5.77 -11.67 15.51
N SER A 5 5.68 -10.35 15.53
CA SER A 5 4.92 -9.55 14.58
C SER A 5 5.85 -8.68 13.74
N ARG A 6 5.36 -8.19 12.60
CA ARG A 6 6.03 -7.20 11.76
C ARG A 6 5.12 -5.99 11.61
N ALA A 7 5.69 -4.79 11.60
CA ALA A 7 4.91 -3.59 11.34
C ALA A 7 4.61 -3.49 9.83
N LEU A 8 3.32 -3.45 9.50
CA LEU A 8 2.81 -3.29 8.15
C LEU A 8 2.29 -1.87 7.97
N GLU A 9 2.83 -1.15 7.00
CA GLU A 9 2.24 0.10 6.53
C GLU A 9 1.36 -0.18 5.33
N PHE A 10 0.08 0.14 5.47
CA PHE A 10 -0.95 -0.14 4.49
C PHE A 10 -1.68 1.15 4.16
N THR A 11 -1.80 1.49 2.88
CA THR A 11 -2.54 2.68 2.45
C THR A 11 -3.64 2.25 1.51
N VAL A 12 -4.90 2.50 1.89
CA VAL A 12 -6.03 2.30 0.99
C VAL A 12 -6.14 3.55 0.12
N LEU A 13 -5.97 3.40 -1.19
CA LEU A 13 -5.90 4.52 -2.12
C LEU A 13 -7.30 4.88 -2.63
N SER A 14 -7.92 3.95 -3.33
CA SER A 14 -9.20 4.17 -4.02
C SER A 14 -9.91 2.85 -4.32
N ALA A 15 -11.12 2.94 -4.84
CA ALA A 15 -11.78 1.84 -5.52
C ALA A 15 -12.44 2.31 -6.82
N GLU A 16 -12.79 1.37 -7.68
CA GLU A 16 -13.33 1.63 -9.02
C GLU A 16 -14.53 0.75 -9.33
N GLU A 17 -15.44 1.27 -10.14
CA GLU A 17 -16.62 0.58 -10.66
C GLU A 17 -17.50 -0.13 -9.61
N LEU A 18 -17.57 0.40 -8.38
CA LEU A 18 -18.36 -0.21 -7.31
C LEU A 18 -19.85 -0.22 -7.64
N ARG A 19 -20.51 -1.36 -7.40
CA ARG A 19 -21.97 -1.51 -7.56
C ARG A 19 -22.63 -2.01 -6.28
N ILE A 20 -23.87 -1.59 -6.07
CA ILE A 20 -24.77 -2.11 -5.04
C ILE A 20 -26.10 -2.47 -5.71
N ASP A 21 -26.60 -3.69 -5.46
CA ASP A 21 -27.83 -4.19 -6.07
C ASP A 21 -27.84 -3.99 -7.61
N ASN A 22 -26.71 -4.30 -8.26
CA ASN A 22 -26.48 -4.16 -9.71
C ASN A 22 -26.50 -2.73 -10.27
N ARG A 23 -26.44 -1.69 -9.41
CA ARG A 23 -26.35 -0.28 -9.81
C ARG A 23 -25.06 0.35 -9.31
N TYR A 24 -24.51 1.31 -10.05
CA TYR A 24 -23.34 2.06 -9.58
C TYR A 24 -23.62 2.71 -8.22
N LEU A 25 -22.66 2.55 -7.31
CA LEU A 25 -22.73 3.16 -5.99
C LEU A 25 -22.71 4.68 -6.13
N LYS A 26 -23.57 5.36 -5.37
CA LYS A 26 -23.74 6.82 -5.51
C LYS A 26 -22.89 7.61 -4.52
N LYS A 27 -22.66 7.09 -3.32
CA LYS A 27 -21.96 7.78 -2.24
C LYS A 27 -21.68 6.87 -1.04
N ASN A 28 -21.00 7.44 -0.06
CA ASN A 28 -20.82 6.93 1.29
C ASN A 28 -20.02 5.63 1.36
N ALA A 29 -19.01 5.49 0.50
CA ALA A 29 -18.14 4.32 0.47
C ALA A 29 -17.02 4.44 1.50
N PHE A 30 -16.65 3.33 2.13
CA PHE A 30 -15.47 3.23 2.98
C PHE A 30 -14.87 1.84 2.87
N ALA A 31 -13.58 1.72 3.16
CA ALA A 31 -12.87 0.45 3.14
C ALA A 31 -12.52 0.00 4.55
N VAL A 32 -12.45 -1.31 4.73
CA VAL A 32 -12.00 -1.99 5.94
C VAL A 32 -10.81 -2.86 5.56
N VAL A 33 -9.71 -2.72 6.29
CA VAL A 33 -8.55 -3.60 6.21
C VAL A 33 -8.52 -4.43 7.48
N SER A 34 -8.59 -5.76 7.36
CA SER A 34 -8.62 -6.69 8.49
C SER A 34 -7.52 -7.74 8.35
N ILE A 35 -6.66 -7.80 9.37
CA ILE A 35 -5.68 -8.87 9.56
C ILE A 35 -6.36 -10.02 10.28
N ASP A 36 -7.07 -9.72 11.37
CA ASP A 36 -7.89 -10.64 12.14
C ASP A 36 -9.12 -9.90 12.71
N PRO A 37 -10.05 -10.58 13.41
CA PRO A 37 -11.25 -9.93 13.94
C PRO A 37 -11.01 -8.79 14.94
N HIS A 38 -9.85 -8.74 15.59
CA HIS A 38 -9.49 -7.73 16.60
C HIS A 38 -8.49 -6.69 16.04
N ASN A 39 -7.83 -7.01 14.94
CA ASN A 39 -6.86 -6.15 14.26
C ASN A 39 -7.39 -5.72 12.90
N PHE A 40 -8.20 -4.67 12.91
CA PHE A 40 -8.73 -4.05 11.70
C PHE A 40 -8.67 -2.52 11.78
N ARG A 41 -8.69 -1.88 10.61
CA ARG A 41 -8.77 -0.42 10.44
C ARG A 41 -9.79 -0.10 9.37
N MET A 42 -10.39 1.08 9.48
CA MET A 42 -11.42 1.55 8.57
C MET A 42 -11.01 2.92 8.06
N THR A 43 -11.26 3.18 6.77
CA THR A 43 -11.11 4.52 6.23
C THR A 43 -12.24 5.42 6.70
N LYS A 44 -12.04 6.73 6.56
CA LYS A 44 -13.14 7.69 6.52
C LYS A 44 -14.10 7.34 5.39
N VAL A 45 -15.34 7.78 5.56
CA VAL A 45 -16.37 7.65 4.53
C VAL A 45 -16.13 8.70 3.46
N ASP A 46 -16.05 8.26 2.21
CA ASP A 46 -16.14 9.12 1.04
C ASP A 46 -17.62 9.30 0.67
N SER A 47 -18.13 10.51 0.89
CA SER A 47 -19.53 10.87 0.65
C SER A 47 -19.83 11.27 -0.80
N GLU A 48 -18.84 11.37 -1.68
CA GLU A 48 -18.99 11.99 -3.00
C GLU A 48 -18.50 11.10 -4.14
N GLY A 49 -17.38 10.37 -3.95
CA GLY A 49 -16.75 9.60 -5.03
C GLY A 49 -17.59 8.44 -5.58
N GLY A 50 -18.64 8.04 -4.87
CA GLY A 50 -19.64 7.10 -5.37
C GLY A 50 -19.06 5.75 -5.79
N SER A 51 -19.08 5.45 -7.09
CA SER A 51 -18.53 4.22 -7.65
C SER A 51 -17.02 4.25 -7.80
N HIS A 52 -16.38 5.42 -7.65
CA HIS A 52 -14.95 5.63 -7.76
C HIS A 52 -14.40 6.40 -6.54
N PRO A 53 -14.57 5.86 -5.31
CA PRO A 53 -14.14 6.58 -4.12
C PRO A 53 -12.62 6.69 -4.00
N ALA A 54 -12.16 7.77 -3.36
CA ALA A 54 -10.75 8.01 -3.09
C ALA A 54 -10.54 8.34 -1.60
N TRP A 55 -9.78 7.50 -0.91
CA TRP A 55 -9.55 7.63 0.53
C TRP A 55 -8.13 8.12 0.85
N ASN A 56 -7.12 7.58 0.17
CA ASN A 56 -5.71 7.87 0.41
C ASN A 56 -5.33 7.81 1.91
N GLU A 57 -5.86 6.81 2.61
CA GLU A 57 -5.74 6.71 4.07
C GLU A 57 -4.74 5.62 4.46
N LYS A 58 -3.79 6.00 5.31
CA LYS A 58 -2.66 5.18 5.72
C LYS A 58 -2.87 4.65 7.14
N PHE A 59 -2.58 3.37 7.30
CA PHE A 59 -2.59 2.65 8.56
C PHE A 59 -1.24 2.00 8.83
N VAL A 60 -0.88 1.92 10.10
CA VAL A 60 0.19 1.04 10.58
C VAL A 60 -0.46 -0.02 11.45
N MET A 61 -0.23 -1.28 11.12
CA MET A 61 -0.84 -2.42 11.81
C MET A 61 0.23 -3.49 12.08
N ASP A 62 0.07 -4.22 13.17
CA ASP A 62 0.94 -5.34 13.48
C ASP A 62 0.47 -6.58 12.72
N LEU A 63 1.35 -7.18 11.93
CA LEU A 63 1.08 -8.41 11.20
C LEU A 63 1.72 -9.60 11.95
N PRO A 64 0.92 -10.49 12.55
CA PRO A 64 1.46 -11.70 13.20
C PRO A 64 2.14 -12.63 12.19
N SER A 65 3.24 -13.27 12.57
CA SER A 65 4.01 -14.15 11.67
C SER A 65 3.22 -15.35 11.10
N GLN A 66 2.12 -15.74 11.76
CA GLN A 66 1.27 -16.85 11.33
C GLN A 66 0.18 -16.42 10.34
N GLN A 67 -0.01 -15.12 10.14
CA GLN A 67 -1.06 -14.61 9.27
C GLN A 67 -0.73 -14.88 7.80
N ARG A 68 -1.68 -15.48 7.08
CA ARG A 68 -1.51 -15.83 5.66
C ARG A 68 -2.25 -14.90 4.70
N PHE A 69 -3.28 -14.22 5.16
CA PHE A 69 -4.13 -13.37 4.34
C PHE A 69 -4.48 -12.07 5.06
N ILE A 70 -4.65 -11.01 4.29
CA ILE A 70 -5.30 -9.77 4.74
C ILE A 70 -6.60 -9.64 3.97
N THR A 71 -7.69 -9.34 4.67
CA THR A 71 -8.99 -9.11 4.04
C THR A 71 -9.18 -7.63 3.83
N LEU A 72 -9.49 -7.24 2.59
CA LEU A 72 -9.99 -5.93 2.26
C LEU A 72 -11.48 -6.06 1.96
N GLU A 73 -12.28 -5.19 2.57
CA GLU A 73 -13.71 -5.12 2.32
C GLU A 73 -14.10 -3.67 2.05
N VAL A 74 -14.87 -3.44 0.99
CA VAL A 74 -15.50 -2.16 0.74
C VAL A 74 -16.95 -2.24 1.18
N LYS A 75 -17.38 -1.24 1.93
CA LYS A 75 -18.75 -1.09 2.43
C LYS A 75 -19.29 0.27 2.03
N CYS A 76 -20.61 0.43 2.13
CA CYS A 76 -21.25 1.72 2.07
C CYS A 76 -22.23 1.93 3.23
N ARG A 77 -22.44 3.19 3.61
CA ARG A 77 -23.45 3.56 4.61
C ARG A 77 -24.73 4.06 3.92
N THR A 78 -25.82 3.34 4.15
CA THR A 78 -27.17 3.70 3.70
C THR A 78 -28.05 4.10 4.88
N SER A 79 -29.28 4.55 4.61
CA SER A 79 -30.28 4.81 5.64
C SER A 79 -30.68 3.55 6.42
N SER A 80 -30.50 2.36 5.83
CA SER A 80 -30.78 1.07 6.45
C SER A 80 -29.56 0.47 7.16
N GLY A 81 -28.47 1.23 7.33
CA GLY A 81 -27.23 0.77 7.95
C GLY A 81 -26.09 0.54 6.96
N GLU A 82 -25.09 -0.24 7.38
CA GLU A 82 -23.91 -0.54 6.56
C GLU A 82 -24.16 -1.76 5.67
N LYS A 83 -23.78 -1.66 4.40
CA LYS A 83 -23.90 -2.74 3.43
C LYS A 83 -22.53 -3.08 2.86
N SER A 84 -22.24 -4.38 2.76
CA SER A 84 -21.03 -4.87 2.08
C SER A 84 -21.19 -4.73 0.57
N ILE A 85 -20.20 -4.12 -0.08
CA ILE A 85 -20.14 -3.96 -1.54
C ILE A 85 -19.35 -5.12 -2.13
N GLY A 86 -18.18 -5.39 -1.55
CA GLY A 86 -17.39 -6.54 -1.93
C GLY A 86 -16.15 -6.68 -1.07
N SER A 87 -15.54 -7.85 -1.12
CA SER A 87 -14.34 -8.18 -0.36
C SER A 87 -13.35 -8.98 -1.18
N VAL A 88 -12.11 -8.98 -0.73
CA VAL A 88 -11.02 -9.78 -1.30
C VAL A 88 -10.05 -10.19 -0.19
N LYS A 89 -9.48 -11.40 -0.33
CA LYS A 89 -8.40 -11.89 0.53
C LYS A 89 -7.09 -11.82 -0.24
N VAL A 90 -6.16 -11.03 0.27
CA VAL A 90 -4.84 -10.80 -0.32
C VAL A 90 -3.83 -11.69 0.41
N PRO A 91 -3.17 -12.63 -0.26
CA PRO A 91 -2.11 -13.43 0.32
C PRO A 91 -0.95 -12.55 0.82
N VAL A 92 -0.53 -12.77 2.06
CA VAL A 92 0.62 -12.06 2.65
C VAL A 92 1.91 -12.33 1.85
N SER A 93 2.00 -13.50 1.21
CA SER A 93 3.14 -13.88 0.36
C SER A 93 3.37 -12.98 -0.85
N GLU A 94 2.37 -12.18 -1.26
CA GLU A 94 2.53 -11.24 -2.38
C GLU A 94 3.42 -10.06 -2.01
N PHE A 95 3.46 -9.69 -0.73
CA PHE A 95 4.26 -8.57 -0.25
C PHE A 95 5.24 -8.93 0.87
N ILE A 96 5.29 -10.19 1.28
CA ILE A 96 6.24 -10.73 2.25
C ILE A 96 6.84 -12.03 1.75
N GLY A 97 8.14 -12.04 1.53
CA GLY A 97 8.88 -13.21 1.03
C GLY A 97 9.22 -13.11 -0.47
N GLY A 98 10.12 -13.99 -0.92
CA GLY A 98 10.62 -13.95 -2.30
C GLY A 98 11.59 -12.79 -2.55
N TYR A 99 11.32 -12.01 -3.60
CA TYR A 99 12.18 -10.92 -4.11
C TYR A 99 11.84 -9.53 -3.57
N THR A 100 10.79 -9.38 -2.76
CA THR A 100 10.37 -8.08 -2.24
C THR A 100 11.27 -7.66 -1.08
N PRO A 101 12.10 -6.61 -1.25
CA PRO A 101 12.92 -6.11 -0.15
C PRO A 101 12.04 -5.52 0.95
N GLU A 102 12.49 -5.63 2.20
CA GLU A 102 11.88 -4.85 3.28
C GLU A 102 11.94 -3.35 2.95
N ASN A 103 10.97 -2.57 3.44
CA ASN A 103 10.78 -1.15 3.12
C ASN A 103 10.41 -0.84 1.67
N CYS A 104 10.28 -1.83 0.78
CA CYS A 104 9.76 -1.62 -0.57
C CYS A 104 8.25 -1.37 -0.55
N LEU A 105 7.82 -0.25 -1.14
CA LEU A 105 6.42 0.09 -1.28
C LEU A 105 5.86 -0.50 -2.57
N GLN A 106 4.82 -1.32 -2.44
CA GLN A 106 4.14 -1.93 -3.57
C GLN A 106 2.77 -1.30 -3.77
N PHE A 107 2.37 -1.11 -5.02
CA PHE A 107 1.03 -0.67 -5.42
C PHE A 107 0.30 -1.84 -6.06
N LEU A 108 -0.90 -2.14 -5.56
CA LEU A 108 -1.66 -3.33 -5.90
C LEU A 108 -3.11 -2.97 -6.21
N SER A 109 -3.70 -3.70 -7.15
CA SER A 109 -5.09 -3.55 -7.59
C SER A 109 -5.77 -4.91 -7.59
N TYR A 110 -6.80 -5.08 -6.77
CA TYR A 110 -7.48 -6.37 -6.57
C TYR A 110 -8.95 -6.28 -6.96
N ARG A 111 -9.45 -7.29 -7.68
CA ARG A 111 -10.87 -7.43 -7.96
C ARG A 111 -11.61 -7.78 -6.67
N LEU A 112 -12.67 -7.05 -6.37
CA LEU A 112 -13.58 -7.36 -5.26
C LEU A 112 -14.63 -8.38 -5.68
N LEU A 113 -15.08 -9.19 -4.73
CA LEU A 113 -16.20 -10.12 -4.89
C LEU A 113 -17.36 -9.71 -4.00
N ASP A 114 -18.57 -9.61 -4.55
CA ASP A 114 -19.79 -9.37 -3.79
C ASP A 114 -20.19 -10.59 -2.95
N ALA A 115 -21.27 -10.47 -2.16
CA ALA A 115 -21.78 -11.55 -1.32
C ALA A 115 -22.22 -12.81 -2.11
N ARG A 116 -22.41 -12.71 -3.42
CA ARG A 116 -22.74 -13.82 -4.32
C ARG A 116 -21.50 -14.39 -5.01
N GLY A 117 -20.30 -13.93 -4.65
CA GLY A 117 -19.05 -14.31 -5.30
C GLY A 117 -18.87 -13.72 -6.70
N THR A 118 -19.68 -12.72 -7.08
CA THR A 118 -19.58 -12.07 -8.38
C THR A 118 -18.63 -10.88 -8.31
N ARG A 119 -17.86 -10.66 -9.38
CA ARG A 119 -16.92 -9.54 -9.47
C ARG A 119 -17.66 -8.21 -9.30
N ASN A 120 -17.18 -7.34 -8.41
CA ASN A 120 -17.82 -6.08 -8.11
C ASN A 120 -16.80 -4.97 -7.82
N GLY A 121 -16.24 -4.40 -8.88
CA GLY A 121 -15.25 -3.33 -8.79
C GLY A 121 -13.83 -3.81 -8.47
N ILE A 122 -12.95 -2.83 -8.30
CA ILE A 122 -11.52 -3.01 -8.02
C ILE A 122 -11.17 -2.15 -6.80
N ILE A 123 -10.33 -2.66 -5.89
CA ILE A 123 -9.71 -1.87 -4.82
C ILE A 123 -8.22 -1.66 -5.13
N ASN A 124 -7.78 -0.42 -4.99
CA ASN A 124 -6.39 -0.02 -5.16
C ASN A 124 -5.78 0.34 -3.81
N PHE A 125 -4.61 -0.20 -3.52
CA PHE A 125 -3.92 0.04 -2.26
C PHE A 125 -2.41 -0.04 -2.45
N SER A 126 -1.67 0.48 -1.47
CA SER A 126 -0.23 0.26 -1.37
C SER A 126 0.14 -0.37 -0.04
N VAL A 127 1.19 -1.18 -0.04
CA VAL A 127 1.64 -1.92 1.15
C VAL A 127 3.16 -1.97 1.22
N ARG A 128 3.71 -1.85 2.44
CA ARG A 128 5.11 -2.15 2.75
C ARG A 128 5.27 -2.76 4.13
N VAL A 129 6.18 -3.71 4.24
CA VAL A 129 6.65 -4.19 5.55
C VAL A 129 7.77 -3.27 6.01
N LYS A 130 7.65 -2.72 7.22
CA LYS A 130 8.72 -1.95 7.84
C LYS A 130 9.82 -2.88 8.33
N GLY A 131 11.01 -2.74 7.75
CA GLY A 131 12.24 -3.33 8.25
C GLY A 131 13.01 -2.32 9.10
N PRO A 132 14.11 -2.73 9.75
CA PRO A 132 15.02 -1.78 10.41
C PRO A 132 15.50 -0.75 9.38
N GLU A 133 15.44 0.53 9.75
CA GLU A 133 15.95 1.60 8.90
C GLU A 133 17.44 1.39 8.71
N LYS A 134 17.87 1.10 7.48
CA LYS A 134 19.30 1.14 7.15
C LYS A 134 19.69 2.61 7.11
N ALA A 135 20.38 3.09 8.14
CA ALA A 135 21.04 4.39 8.10
C ALA A 135 21.95 4.41 6.87
N CYS A 136 21.61 5.24 5.88
CA CYS A 136 22.48 5.47 4.75
C CYS A 136 23.66 6.32 5.25
N SER A 137 24.77 5.68 5.63
CA SER A 137 26.05 6.37 5.76
C SER A 137 26.50 6.72 4.34
N SER A 138 26.03 7.85 3.83
CA SER A 138 26.67 8.48 2.68
C SER A 138 28.04 8.98 3.13
N GLN A 139 29.05 8.11 3.08
CA GLN A 139 30.42 8.58 2.99
C GLN A 139 30.53 9.24 1.62
N ALA A 140 30.41 10.56 1.60
CA ALA A 140 30.85 11.38 0.49
C ALA A 140 32.33 11.09 0.28
N ALA A 141 32.66 10.28 -0.73
CA ALA A 141 34.03 10.16 -1.21
C ALA A 141 34.45 11.56 -1.68
N GLY A 142 35.32 12.20 -0.90
CA GLY A 142 35.80 13.55 -1.17
C GLY A 142 36.37 13.64 -2.58
N ILE A 143 35.81 14.52 -3.39
CA ILE A 143 36.36 14.87 -4.70
C ILE A 143 37.73 15.52 -4.43
N GLY A 144 38.79 14.82 -4.85
CA GLY A 144 40.16 15.29 -4.73
C GLY A 144 40.34 16.64 -5.42
N LYS A 145 40.96 17.58 -4.70
CA LYS A 145 41.40 18.86 -5.26
C LYS A 145 42.51 18.60 -6.29
N ILE A 146 42.30 19.04 -7.53
CA ILE A 146 43.35 19.08 -8.56
C ILE A 146 44.21 20.32 -8.26
N PRO A 147 45.53 20.20 -8.05
CA PRO A 147 46.41 21.36 -8.03
C PRO A 147 46.67 21.81 -9.46
N ILE A 148 46.36 23.07 -9.76
CA ILE A 148 46.79 23.76 -10.97
C ILE A 148 48.28 24.10 -10.82
N ASP A 149 49.15 23.41 -11.55
CA ASP A 149 50.53 23.87 -11.72
C ASP A 149 50.80 24.22 -13.19
N GLY A 150 51.24 25.46 -13.39
CA GLY A 150 51.38 26.10 -14.68
C GLY A 150 52.85 26.27 -15.05
N ARG A 151 53.27 25.59 -16.13
CA ARG A 151 54.34 26.02 -17.05
C ARG A 151 54.56 24.97 -18.13
N ARG A 152 54.41 25.34 -19.40
CA ARG A 152 55.08 24.65 -20.51
C ARG A 152 55.80 25.68 -21.35
N ASN A 153 57.13 25.64 -21.30
CA ASN A 153 58.00 26.30 -22.27
C ASN A 153 57.94 25.54 -23.59
N PHE A 154 57.76 26.26 -24.69
CA PHE A 154 57.97 25.75 -26.04
C PHE A 154 59.46 25.88 -26.39
N SER A 155 60.13 24.75 -26.65
CA SER A 155 61.24 24.70 -27.59
C SER A 155 61.41 23.27 -28.10
N SER A 156 61.23 23.05 -29.39
CA SER A 156 61.87 21.95 -30.10
C SER A 156 62.28 22.46 -31.48
N PHE A 157 63.60 22.55 -31.66
CA PHE A 157 64.27 22.61 -32.94
C PHE A 157 64.14 21.24 -33.63
N LEU A 158 63.67 21.24 -34.88
CA LEU A 158 64.34 20.71 -36.08
C LEU A 158 63.41 20.90 -37.28
#